data_AF-A0A844G2S7-F1
#
_entry.id   AF-A0A844G2S7-F1
#
_cell.length_a   1.000
_cell.length_b   1.000
_cell.length_c   1.000
_cell.angle_alpha   90.00
_cell.angle_beta   90.00
_cell.angle_gamma   90.00
#
_symmetry.space_group_name_H-M   'P 1'
#
loop_
_entity.id
_entity.type
_entity.pdbx_description
1 polymer ?
#
loop_
_entity_poly.entity_id
_entity_poly.type
_entity_poly.pdbx_seq_one_letter_code
_entity_poly.pdbx_strand_id
1 'polypeptide(L)'
;MKKRNLIFCGAACSALLLFAAGCGPSTAEECLKNGADRGANGDWKGALKMADRAAELSPDNVSALVLRAVACDALGERDRALDAARQAAVRNPESFAAQYTLGRLYAADPARYTDALPALTRAASLRGFKDRGTLVMLANTLVAQRSPSAMSWLNTLVRIAPELESEAAYHNLLGIAQAHARRPDAARQAFTRAYQLGRNNPTIVYNIGAFFDRYASNPRAAASFYRKFLELAGEDAAFAARKSEVTARLARIR
;
A
#
# COMPACT_ATOMS: atom_id res chain seq x y z
N MET A 1 -60.39 -70.41 29.50
CA MET A 1 -60.50 -69.33 30.50
C MET A 1 -59.60 -68.17 30.08
N LYS A 2 -60.16 -67.12 29.47
CA LYS A 2 -60.26 -65.72 29.95
C LYS A 2 -58.94 -64.98 30.32
N LYS A 3 -58.57 -64.06 29.41
CA LYS A 3 -58.15 -62.63 29.55
C LYS A 3 -57.00 -62.26 30.52
N ARG A 4 -56.01 -61.49 30.04
CA ARG A 4 -56.01 -60.00 30.03
C ARG A 4 -54.77 -59.38 29.33
N ASN A 5 -55.02 -58.26 28.65
CA ASN A 5 -54.09 -57.35 27.99
C ASN A 5 -53.13 -56.63 28.96
N LEU A 6 -51.98 -56.16 28.46
CA LEU A 6 -51.65 -54.73 28.51
C LEU A 6 -50.54 -54.37 27.49
N ILE A 7 -50.80 -53.30 26.74
CA ILE A 7 -49.91 -52.62 25.80
C ILE A 7 -49.10 -51.59 26.60
N PHE A 8 -47.81 -51.40 26.32
CA PHE A 8 -47.17 -50.09 26.48
C PHE A 8 -46.07 -49.86 25.43
N CYS A 9 -46.15 -48.68 24.83
CA CYS A 9 -45.35 -48.12 23.75
C CYS A 9 -44.07 -47.43 24.29
N GLY A 10 -43.08 -47.24 23.42
CA GLY A 10 -42.01 -46.24 23.57
C GLY A 10 -40.63 -46.84 23.90
N ALA A 11 -39.51 -46.43 23.31
CA ALA A 11 -39.24 -45.38 22.34
C ALA A 11 -37.96 -45.76 21.57
N ALA A 12 -37.95 -45.55 20.26
CA ALA A 12 -36.75 -45.58 19.46
C ALA A 12 -35.92 -44.33 19.81
N CYS A 13 -34.81 -44.51 20.53
CA CYS A 13 -33.78 -43.49 20.68
C CYS A 13 -32.96 -43.42 19.39
N SER A 14 -33.55 -42.82 18.37
CA SER A 14 -32.82 -42.29 17.22
C SER A 14 -31.99 -41.11 17.73
N ALA A 15 -30.72 -41.33 18.03
CA ALA A 15 -29.77 -40.26 18.30
C ALA A 15 -29.61 -39.44 17.02
N LEU A 16 -30.47 -38.43 16.84
CA LEU A 16 -30.21 -37.33 15.90
C LEU A 16 -28.98 -36.59 16.42
N LEU A 17 -27.83 -36.93 15.85
CA LEU A 17 -26.68 -36.04 15.79
C LEU A 17 -27.11 -34.83 14.95
N LEU A 18 -27.76 -33.87 15.59
CA LEU A 18 -27.79 -32.49 15.14
C LEU A 18 -26.35 -32.01 15.13
N PHE A 19 -25.65 -32.22 14.01
CA PHE A 19 -24.53 -31.38 13.66
C PHE A 19 -25.11 -29.96 13.68
N ALA A 20 -24.77 -29.21 14.72
CA ALA A 20 -24.85 -27.77 14.70
C ALA A 20 -23.94 -27.34 13.54
N ALA A 21 -24.50 -27.26 12.34
CA ALA A 21 -23.97 -26.48 11.25
C ALA A 21 -23.96 -25.06 11.80
N GLY A 22 -22.84 -24.69 12.41
CA GLY A 22 -22.64 -23.36 12.95
C GLY A 22 -22.99 -22.37 11.85
N CYS A 23 -23.76 -21.35 12.20
CA CYS A 23 -24.19 -20.26 11.32
C CYS A 23 -23.00 -19.38 10.88
N GLY A 24 -21.96 -20.02 10.33
CA GLY A 24 -20.86 -19.36 9.66
C GLY A 24 -21.26 -19.03 8.21
N PRO A 25 -20.56 -18.09 7.57
CA PRO A 25 -20.83 -17.75 6.19
C PRO A 25 -20.70 -19.00 5.32
N SER A 26 -21.74 -19.26 4.54
CA SER A 26 -21.94 -20.51 3.79
C SER A 26 -21.49 -20.39 2.34
N THR A 27 -21.42 -19.17 1.82
CA THR A 27 -20.97 -18.87 0.45
C THR A 27 -19.64 -18.13 0.44
N ALA A 28 -18.92 -18.20 -0.68
CA ALA A 28 -17.70 -17.44 -0.88
C ALA A 28 -17.96 -15.93 -0.76
N GLU A 29 -19.11 -15.44 -1.23
CA GLU A 29 -19.48 -14.02 -1.18
C GLU A 29 -19.77 -13.54 0.24
N GLU A 30 -20.46 -14.34 1.06
CA GLU A 30 -20.64 -14.04 2.49
C GLU A 30 -19.31 -14.02 3.23
N CYS A 31 -18.41 -14.97 2.91
CA CYS A 31 -17.05 -14.99 3.46
C CYS A 31 -16.29 -13.72 3.07
N LEU A 32 -16.35 -13.30 1.81
CA LEU A 32 -15.69 -12.09 1.32
C LEU A 32 -16.20 -10.83 2.03
N LYS A 33 -17.53 -10.67 2.13
CA LYS A 33 -18.13 -9.54 2.82
C LYS A 33 -17.70 -9.49 4.28
N ASN A 34 -17.84 -10.60 4.99
CA ASN A 34 -17.47 -10.68 6.40
C ASN A 34 -15.95 -10.47 6.60
N GLY A 35 -15.12 -11.02 5.71
CA GLY A 35 -13.68 -10.82 5.75
C GLY A 35 -13.28 -9.36 5.49
N ALA A 36 -13.95 -8.69 4.55
CA ALA A 36 -13.76 -7.25 4.31
C ALA A 36 -14.18 -6.41 5.53
N ASP A 37 -15.34 -6.71 6.13
CA ASP A 37 -15.83 -6.03 7.34
C ASP A 37 -14.85 -6.21 8.52
N ARG A 38 -14.30 -7.41 8.69
CA ARG A 38 -13.27 -7.68 9.71
C ARG A 38 -11.99 -6.91 9.45
N GLY A 39 -11.53 -6.86 8.20
CA GLY A 39 -10.35 -6.07 7.81
C GLY A 39 -10.55 -4.58 8.08
N ALA A 40 -11.73 -4.04 7.75
CA ALA A 40 -12.08 -2.65 8.05
C ALA A 40 -12.06 -2.34 9.56
N ASN A 41 -12.36 -3.33 10.41
CA ASN A 41 -12.28 -3.23 11.87
C ASN A 41 -10.90 -3.59 12.45
N GLY A 42 -9.89 -3.86 11.60
CA GLY A 42 -8.54 -4.21 12.02
C GLY A 42 -8.35 -5.68 12.46
N ASP A 43 -9.39 -6.51 12.40
CA ASP A 43 -9.28 -7.95 12.64
C ASP A 43 -8.73 -8.67 11.41
N TRP A 44 -7.44 -8.45 11.14
CA TRP A 44 -6.75 -9.02 9.98
C TRP A 44 -6.62 -10.54 10.05
N LYS A 45 -6.56 -11.12 11.25
CA LYS A 45 -6.57 -12.58 11.44
C LYS A 45 -7.91 -13.18 11.04
N GLY A 46 -9.01 -12.59 11.48
CA GLY A 46 -10.35 -13.01 11.08
C GLY A 46 -10.63 -12.74 9.60
N ALA A 47 -10.14 -11.63 9.05
CA ALA A 47 -10.20 -11.34 7.62
C ALA A 47 -9.49 -12.42 6.79
N LEU A 48 -8.27 -12.81 7.20
CA LEU A 48 -7.52 -13.89 6.55
C LEU A 48 -8.28 -15.22 6.60
N LYS A 49 -8.85 -15.59 7.76
CA LYS A 49 -9.66 -16.81 7.90
C LYS A 49 -10.85 -16.82 6.92
N MET A 50 -11.52 -15.68 6.75
CA MET A 50 -12.63 -15.57 5.81
C MET A 50 -12.16 -15.59 4.35
N ALA A 51 -11.01 -14.98 4.05
CA ALA A 51 -10.41 -15.03 2.72
C ALA A 51 -10.01 -16.46 2.33
N ASP A 52 -9.38 -17.20 3.24
CA ASP A 52 -9.02 -18.61 3.04
C ASP A 52 -10.28 -19.46 2.84
N ARG A 53 -11.32 -19.25 3.64
CA ARG A 53 -12.60 -19.95 3.45
C ARG A 53 -13.28 -19.62 2.12
N ALA A 54 -13.25 -18.36 1.69
CA ALA A 54 -13.77 -17.95 0.39
C ALA A 54 -12.99 -18.62 -0.76
N ALA A 55 -11.67 -18.74 -0.62
CA ALA A 55 -10.81 -19.43 -1.58
C ALA A 55 -11.03 -20.95 -1.59
N GLU A 56 -11.34 -21.58 -0.45
CA GLU A 56 -11.74 -23.00 -0.42
C GLU A 56 -13.06 -23.24 -1.18
N LEU A 57 -14.04 -22.35 -0.99
CA LEU A 57 -15.35 -22.44 -1.64
C LEU A 57 -15.29 -22.08 -3.13
N SER A 58 -14.37 -21.21 -3.51
CA SER A 58 -14.17 -20.76 -4.89
C SER A 58 -12.69 -20.46 -5.16
N PRO A 59 -11.89 -21.47 -5.53
CA PRO A 59 -10.43 -21.37 -5.67
C PRO A 59 -9.94 -20.32 -6.67
N ASP A 60 -10.75 -20.00 -7.68
CA ASP A 60 -10.42 -19.01 -8.71
C ASP A 60 -11.04 -17.63 -8.43
N ASN A 61 -11.64 -17.43 -7.26
CA ASN A 61 -12.22 -16.14 -6.89
C ASN A 61 -11.13 -15.09 -6.63
N VAL A 62 -10.97 -14.17 -7.57
CA VAL A 62 -9.98 -13.08 -7.52
C VAL A 62 -10.14 -12.21 -6.28
N SER A 63 -11.37 -11.92 -5.85
CA SER A 63 -11.62 -11.11 -4.65
C SER A 63 -11.14 -11.81 -3.38
N ALA A 64 -11.22 -13.15 -3.31
CA ALA A 64 -10.71 -13.93 -2.18
C ALA A 64 -9.19 -13.87 -2.11
N LEU A 65 -8.53 -14.04 -3.26
CA LEU A 65 -7.08 -13.93 -3.37
C LEU A 65 -6.59 -12.51 -3.03
N VAL A 66 -7.30 -11.47 -3.47
CA VAL A 66 -6.99 -10.07 -3.11
C VAL A 66 -7.17 -9.83 -1.61
N LEU A 67 -8.29 -10.26 -1.02
CA LEU A 67 -8.53 -10.10 0.41
C LEU A 67 -7.47 -10.83 1.23
N ARG A 68 -7.09 -12.04 0.82
CA ARG A 68 -6.01 -12.82 1.41
C ARG A 68 -4.69 -12.07 1.34
N ALA A 69 -4.35 -11.50 0.19
CA ALA A 69 -3.13 -10.71 0.03
C ALA A 69 -3.08 -9.50 0.96
N VAL A 70 -4.20 -8.75 1.05
CA VAL A 70 -4.32 -7.59 1.93
C VAL A 70 -4.22 -7.99 3.41
N ALA A 71 -4.90 -9.06 3.82
CA ALA A 71 -4.84 -9.54 5.20
C ALA A 71 -3.44 -10.03 5.59
N CYS A 72 -2.78 -10.81 4.72
CA CYS A 72 -1.39 -11.24 4.93
C CYS A 72 -0.43 -10.04 5.06
N ASP A 73 -0.58 -9.01 4.21
CA ASP A 73 0.24 -7.80 4.26
C ASP A 73 0.08 -7.05 5.60
N ALA A 74 -1.17 -6.90 6.05
CA ALA A 74 -1.47 -6.27 7.34
C ALA A 74 -0.94 -7.06 8.56
N LEU A 75 -0.78 -8.38 8.40
CA LEU A 75 -0.16 -9.26 9.41
C LEU A 75 1.37 -9.32 9.32
N GLY A 76 1.99 -8.62 8.36
CA GLY A 76 3.43 -8.65 8.13
C GLY A 76 3.93 -9.89 7.38
N GLU A 77 3.01 -10.73 6.88
CA GLU A 77 3.31 -11.96 6.14
C GLU A 77 3.57 -11.66 4.66
N ARG A 78 4.65 -10.90 4.40
CA ARG A 78 4.94 -10.29 3.09
C ARG A 78 5.02 -11.28 1.94
N ASP A 79 5.62 -12.45 2.14
CA ASP A 79 5.76 -13.46 1.09
C ASP A 79 4.42 -14.08 0.71
N ARG A 80 3.58 -14.40 1.70
CA ARG A 80 2.21 -14.90 1.49
C ARG A 80 1.33 -13.84 0.83
N ALA A 81 1.50 -12.58 1.20
CA ALA A 81 0.79 -11.47 0.56
C ALA A 81 1.13 -11.35 -0.93
N LEU A 82 2.42 -11.40 -1.26
CA LEU A 82 2.90 -11.35 -2.64
C LEU A 82 2.43 -12.56 -3.47
N ASP A 83 2.48 -13.77 -2.91
CA ASP A 83 1.98 -14.97 -3.58
C ASP A 83 0.49 -14.86 -3.92
N ALA A 84 -0.35 -14.50 -2.94
CA ALA A 84 -1.78 -14.33 -3.16
C ALA A 84 -2.09 -13.21 -4.18
N ALA A 85 -1.37 -12.08 -4.12
CA ALA A 85 -1.55 -10.98 -5.07
C ALA A 85 -1.13 -11.37 -6.50
N ARG A 86 -0.06 -12.15 -6.65
CA ARG A 86 0.37 -12.69 -7.95
C ARG A 86 -0.69 -13.64 -8.52
N GLN A 87 -1.19 -14.56 -7.70
CA GLN A 87 -2.26 -15.47 -8.12
C GLN A 87 -3.49 -14.69 -8.57
N ALA A 88 -3.93 -13.68 -7.80
CA ALA A 88 -5.04 -12.81 -8.18
C ALA A 88 -4.81 -12.13 -9.54
N ALA A 89 -3.62 -11.55 -9.76
CA ALA A 89 -3.30 -10.83 -10.99
C ALA A 89 -3.14 -11.74 -12.21
N VAL A 90 -2.66 -12.98 -12.03
CA VAL A 90 -2.60 -14.00 -13.09
C VAL A 90 -4.00 -14.51 -13.44
N ARG A 91 -4.86 -14.74 -12.43
CA ARG A 91 -6.22 -15.23 -12.63
C ARG A 91 -7.10 -14.23 -13.37
N ASN A 92 -6.97 -12.94 -13.04
CA ASN A 92 -7.65 -11.89 -13.78
C ASN A 92 -6.73 -10.68 -14.00
N PRO A 93 -6.06 -10.61 -15.16
CA PRO A 93 -5.22 -9.48 -15.53
C PRO A 93 -5.96 -8.14 -15.63
N GLU A 94 -7.28 -8.17 -15.82
CA GLU A 94 -8.17 -6.99 -15.92
C GLU A 94 -8.73 -6.55 -14.55
N SER A 95 -8.40 -7.25 -13.47
CA SER A 95 -8.82 -6.85 -12.13
C SER A 95 -7.96 -5.70 -11.63
N PHE A 96 -8.55 -4.50 -11.53
CA PHE A 96 -7.91 -3.34 -10.92
C PHE A 96 -7.38 -3.67 -9.52
N ALA A 97 -8.21 -4.30 -8.68
CA ALA A 97 -7.85 -4.60 -7.29
C ALA A 97 -6.66 -5.56 -7.20
N ALA A 98 -6.58 -6.56 -8.09
CA ALA A 98 -5.45 -7.48 -8.15
C ALA A 98 -4.15 -6.78 -8.59
N GLN A 99 -4.21 -6.04 -9.71
CA GLN A 99 -3.05 -5.32 -10.25
C GLN A 99 -2.55 -4.24 -9.29
N TYR A 100 -3.46 -3.48 -8.67
CA TYR A 100 -3.11 -2.46 -7.70
C TYR A 100 -2.48 -3.08 -6.44
N THR A 101 -3.06 -4.16 -5.92
CA THR A 101 -2.52 -4.84 -4.73
C THR A 101 -1.12 -5.38 -5.00
N LEU A 102 -0.91 -6.07 -6.12
CA LEU A 102 0.40 -6.58 -6.51
C LEU A 102 1.44 -5.45 -6.66
N GLY A 103 1.07 -4.40 -7.40
CA GLY A 103 1.92 -3.22 -7.61
C GLY A 103 2.29 -2.52 -6.30
N ARG A 104 1.32 -2.32 -5.40
CA ARG A 104 1.54 -1.72 -4.07
C ARG A 104 2.49 -2.56 -3.22
N LEU A 105 2.31 -3.89 -3.20
CA LEU A 105 3.17 -4.78 -2.42
C LEU A 105 4.61 -4.75 -2.93
N TYR A 106 4.84 -4.75 -4.23
CA TYR A 106 6.18 -4.57 -4.79
C TYR A 106 6.74 -3.18 -4.50
N ALA A 107 5.95 -2.11 -4.62
CA ALA A 107 6.38 -0.74 -4.36
C ALA A 107 6.77 -0.47 -2.91
N ALA A 108 6.46 -1.38 -1.98
CA ALA A 108 6.93 -1.28 -0.59
C ALA A 108 8.40 -1.69 -0.39
N ASP A 109 9.07 -2.27 -1.41
CA ASP A 109 10.49 -2.64 -1.34
C ASP A 109 11.27 -2.00 -2.51
N PRO A 110 12.32 -1.18 -2.23
CA PRO A 110 13.16 -0.59 -3.26
C PRO A 110 13.77 -1.59 -4.26
N ALA A 111 14.07 -2.82 -3.83
CA ALA A 111 14.60 -3.85 -4.71
C ALA A 111 13.56 -4.33 -5.75
N ARG A 112 12.27 -4.07 -5.50
CA ARG A 112 11.13 -4.57 -6.28
C ARG A 112 10.42 -3.48 -7.09
N TYR A 113 10.95 -2.27 -7.14
CA TYR A 113 10.36 -1.19 -7.94
C TYR A 113 10.18 -1.57 -9.42
N THR A 114 11.13 -2.29 -10.01
CA THR A 114 11.01 -2.76 -11.40
C THR A 114 9.80 -3.67 -11.60
N ASP A 115 9.48 -4.52 -10.62
CA ASP A 115 8.31 -5.41 -10.67
C ASP A 115 6.99 -4.68 -10.35
N ALA A 116 7.06 -3.60 -9.57
CA ALA A 116 5.89 -2.79 -9.23
C ALA A 116 5.33 -2.03 -10.46
N LEU A 117 6.21 -1.52 -11.32
CA LEU A 117 5.82 -0.63 -12.42
C LEU A 117 4.83 -1.26 -13.41
N PRO A 118 5.00 -2.50 -13.91
CA PRO A 118 4.02 -3.11 -14.80
C PRO A 118 2.63 -3.24 -14.17
N ALA A 119 2.56 -3.72 -12.92
CA ALA A 119 1.30 -3.92 -12.20
C ALA A 119 0.59 -2.58 -11.89
N LEU A 120 1.33 -1.57 -11.42
CA LEU A 120 0.80 -0.23 -11.19
C LEU A 120 0.35 0.46 -12.49
N THR A 121 1.11 0.30 -13.57
CA THR A 121 0.73 0.85 -14.89
C THR A 121 -0.53 0.18 -15.40
N ARG A 122 -0.66 -1.14 -15.24
CA ARG A 122 -1.88 -1.87 -15.61
C ARG A 122 -3.07 -1.40 -14.78
N ALA A 123 -2.92 -1.32 -13.46
CA ALA A 123 -3.96 -0.80 -12.57
C ALA A 123 -4.40 0.62 -12.98
N ALA A 124 -3.46 1.52 -13.28
CA ALA A 124 -3.77 2.87 -13.74
C ALA A 124 -4.55 2.85 -15.07
N SER A 125 -4.15 2.00 -16.02
CA SER A 125 -4.81 1.88 -17.32
C SER A 125 -6.25 1.38 -17.21
N LEU A 126 -6.54 0.43 -16.30
CA LEU A 126 -7.88 -0.12 -16.08
C LEU A 126 -8.86 0.92 -15.53
N ARG A 127 -8.37 1.98 -14.90
CA ARG A 127 -9.16 3.15 -14.48
C ARG A 127 -8.96 4.36 -15.39
N GLY A 128 -8.48 4.15 -16.62
CA GLY A 128 -8.30 5.19 -17.62
C GLY A 128 -7.37 6.33 -17.17
N PHE A 129 -6.41 6.04 -16.30
CA PHE A 129 -5.52 7.03 -15.69
C PHE A 129 -6.27 8.16 -14.95
N LYS A 130 -7.35 7.83 -14.24
CA LYS A 130 -8.10 8.80 -13.42
C LYS A 130 -7.99 8.54 -11.91
N ASP A 131 -7.49 7.37 -11.53
CA ASP A 131 -7.34 7.01 -10.12
C ASP A 131 -6.10 7.70 -9.52
N ARG A 132 -6.35 8.80 -8.80
CA ARG A 132 -5.31 9.62 -8.19
C ARG A 132 -4.35 8.80 -7.31
N GLY A 133 -4.88 7.92 -6.46
CA GLY A 133 -4.06 7.10 -5.55
C GLY A 133 -3.06 6.21 -6.30
N THR A 134 -3.52 5.55 -7.36
CA THR A 134 -2.67 4.72 -8.23
C THR A 134 -1.62 5.53 -8.96
N LEU A 135 -1.98 6.69 -9.50
CA LEU A 135 -1.05 7.54 -10.21
C LEU A 135 0.03 8.13 -9.30
N VAL A 136 -0.35 8.54 -8.09
CA VAL A 136 0.60 8.99 -7.06
C VAL A 136 1.55 7.84 -6.68
N MET A 137 1.05 6.62 -6.49
CA MET A 137 1.89 5.44 -6.20
C MET A 137 2.87 5.16 -7.35
N LEU A 138 2.39 5.20 -8.59
CA LEU A 138 3.21 4.99 -9.79
C LEU A 138 4.30 6.05 -9.91
N ALA A 139 3.95 7.34 -9.74
CA ALA A 139 4.91 8.43 -9.81
C ALA A 139 5.97 8.34 -8.69
N ASN A 140 5.55 8.02 -7.46
CA ASN A 140 6.49 7.82 -6.35
C ASN A 140 7.48 6.68 -6.65
N THR A 141 6.96 5.56 -7.16
CA THR A 141 7.78 4.39 -7.52
C THR A 141 8.79 4.74 -8.61
N LEU A 142 8.36 5.45 -9.66
CA LEU A 142 9.26 5.89 -10.75
C LEU A 142 10.37 6.83 -10.25
N VAL A 143 10.02 7.80 -9.40
CA VAL A 143 10.99 8.75 -8.85
C VAL A 143 11.97 8.07 -7.91
N ALA A 144 11.49 7.17 -7.05
CA ALA A 144 12.32 6.40 -6.13
C ALA A 144 13.28 5.45 -6.88
N GLN A 145 12.81 4.81 -7.96
CA GLN A 145 13.64 3.99 -8.86
C GLN A 145 14.64 4.82 -9.68
N ARG A 146 14.53 6.16 -9.67
CA ARG A 146 15.29 7.07 -10.54
C ARG A 146 15.07 6.78 -12.03
N SER A 147 13.85 6.37 -12.38
CA SER A 147 13.52 6.02 -13.75
C SER A 147 13.62 7.26 -14.67
N PRO A 148 14.25 7.15 -15.86
CA PRO A 148 14.29 8.25 -16.82
C PRO A 148 12.89 8.72 -17.26
N SER A 149 11.88 7.85 -17.19
CA SER A 149 10.50 8.18 -17.55
C SER A 149 9.73 8.93 -16.46
N ALA A 150 10.31 9.10 -15.26
CA ALA A 150 9.63 9.74 -14.13
C ALA A 150 9.09 11.14 -14.47
N MET A 151 9.88 11.95 -15.19
CA MET A 151 9.47 13.29 -15.60
C MET A 151 8.27 13.28 -16.57
N SER A 152 8.25 12.35 -17.52
CA SER A 152 7.12 12.19 -18.46
C SER A 152 5.84 11.82 -17.71
N TRP A 153 5.95 10.94 -16.73
CA TRP A 153 4.82 10.53 -15.89
C TRP A 153 4.35 11.62 -14.95
N LEU A 154 5.25 12.39 -14.33
CA LEU A 154 4.87 13.54 -13.50
C LEU A 154 4.15 14.63 -14.32
N ASN A 155 4.57 14.86 -15.56
CA ASN A 155 3.89 15.79 -16.48
C ASN A 155 2.52 15.26 -16.92
N THR A 156 2.41 13.95 -17.15
CA THR A 156 1.13 13.31 -17.46
C THR A 156 0.17 13.38 -16.26
N LEU A 157 0.69 13.14 -15.06
CA LEU A 157 -0.04 13.15 -13.81
C LEU A 157 -0.68 14.51 -13.53
N VAL A 158 0.07 15.59 -13.71
CA VAL A 158 -0.46 16.94 -13.47
C VAL A 158 -1.48 17.37 -14.53
N ARG A 159 -1.35 16.88 -15.77
CA ARG A 159 -2.32 17.16 -16.83
C ARG A 159 -3.67 16.49 -16.57
N ILE A 160 -3.67 15.27 -16.03
CA ILE A 160 -4.90 14.48 -15.77
C ILE A 160 -5.51 14.80 -14.39
N ALA A 161 -4.71 15.29 -13.46
CA ALA A 161 -5.13 15.74 -12.13
C ALA A 161 -4.50 17.11 -11.81
N PRO A 162 -4.97 18.20 -12.44
CA PRO A 162 -4.41 19.54 -12.28
C PRO A 162 -4.40 20.06 -10.85
N GLU A 163 -5.30 19.56 -10.00
CA GLU A 163 -5.35 19.88 -8.58
C GLU A 163 -4.06 19.56 -7.83
N LEU A 164 -3.26 18.60 -8.33
CA LEU A 164 -1.97 18.22 -7.75
C LEU A 164 -0.94 19.36 -7.81
N GLU A 165 -1.09 20.36 -8.70
CA GLU A 165 -0.21 21.53 -8.73
C GLU A 165 -0.27 22.37 -7.46
N SER A 166 -1.35 22.25 -6.69
CA SER A 166 -1.50 22.95 -5.41
C SER A 166 -0.95 22.14 -4.23
N GLU A 167 -0.41 20.95 -4.47
CA GLU A 167 0.02 20.03 -3.41
C GLU A 167 1.54 20.04 -3.21
N ALA A 168 1.95 20.21 -1.95
CA ALA A 168 3.37 20.21 -1.58
C ALA A 168 4.07 18.89 -1.96
N ALA A 169 3.36 17.76 -1.87
CA ALA A 169 3.88 16.43 -2.17
C ALA A 169 4.26 16.26 -3.65
N TYR A 170 3.45 16.81 -4.57
CA TYR A 170 3.74 16.78 -6.00
C TYR A 170 5.04 17.54 -6.32
N HIS A 171 5.17 18.77 -5.81
CA HIS A 171 6.37 19.59 -6.02
C HIS A 171 7.61 19.01 -5.36
N ASN A 172 7.46 18.34 -4.21
CA ASN A 172 8.55 17.59 -3.59
C ASN A 172 9.03 16.45 -4.50
N LEU A 173 8.09 15.70 -5.10
CA LEU A 173 8.39 14.59 -5.99
C LEU A 173 9.05 15.07 -7.29
N LEU A 174 8.58 16.20 -7.84
CA LEU A 174 9.19 16.90 -8.96
C LEU A 174 10.62 17.35 -8.65
N GLY A 175 10.86 17.90 -7.46
CA GLY A 175 12.19 18.31 -7.00
C GLY A 175 13.17 17.13 -6.96
N ILE A 176 12.75 15.99 -6.42
CA ILE A 176 13.58 14.76 -6.39
C ILE A 176 13.87 14.28 -7.81
N ALA A 177 12.85 14.22 -8.68
CA ALA A 177 13.01 13.78 -10.06
C ALA A 177 14.00 14.64 -10.85
N GLN A 178 13.89 15.97 -10.72
CA GLN A 178 14.80 16.93 -11.37
C GLN A 178 16.23 16.84 -10.81
N ALA A 179 16.38 16.61 -9.50
CA ALA A 179 17.69 16.41 -8.89
C ALA A 179 18.37 15.14 -9.44
N HIS A 180 17.63 14.03 -9.54
CA HIS A 180 18.10 12.79 -10.14
C HIS A 180 18.46 12.98 -11.62
N ALA A 181 17.69 13.80 -12.35
CA ALA A 181 17.97 14.19 -13.73
C ALA A 181 19.11 15.20 -13.90
N ARG A 182 19.87 15.52 -12.82
CA ARG A 182 20.98 16.48 -12.81
C ARG A 182 20.58 17.88 -13.28
N ARG A 183 19.35 18.31 -12.97
CA ARG A 183 18.82 19.66 -13.25
C ARG A 183 18.62 20.44 -11.94
N PRO A 184 19.71 20.91 -11.29
CA PRO A 184 19.63 21.48 -9.95
C PRO A 184 18.79 22.76 -9.87
N ASP A 185 18.75 23.58 -10.92
CA ASP A 185 17.93 24.80 -10.90
C ASP A 185 16.43 24.50 -10.95
N ALA A 186 16.02 23.56 -11.81
CA ALA A 186 14.64 23.09 -11.86
C ALA A 186 14.23 22.37 -10.56
N ALA A 187 15.14 21.57 -10.00
CA ALA A 187 14.93 20.93 -8.70
C ALA A 187 14.74 21.98 -7.59
N ARG A 188 15.56 23.04 -7.56
CA ARG A 188 15.44 24.14 -6.61
C ARG A 188 14.10 24.86 -6.73
N GLN A 189 13.62 25.12 -7.94
CA GLN A 189 12.31 25.74 -8.15
C GLN A 189 11.17 24.87 -7.60
N ALA A 190 11.17 23.58 -7.94
CA ALA A 190 10.18 22.63 -7.44
C ALA A 190 10.23 22.51 -5.91
N PHE A 191 11.42 22.37 -5.32
CA PHE A 191 11.59 22.34 -3.87
C PHE A 191 11.17 23.65 -3.18
N THR A 192 11.38 24.80 -3.81
CA THR A 192 10.91 26.08 -3.31
C THR A 192 9.38 26.09 -3.23
N ARG A 193 8.71 25.61 -4.28
CA ARG A 193 7.26 25.50 -4.30
C ARG A 193 6.74 24.49 -3.27
N ALA A 194 7.39 23.33 -3.14
CA ALA A 194 7.09 22.32 -2.13
C ALA A 194 7.18 22.90 -0.71
N TYR A 195 8.24 23.69 -0.44
CA TYR A 195 8.44 24.32 0.86
C TYR A 195 7.40 25.41 1.15
N GLN A 196 7.02 26.23 0.16
CA GLN A 196 5.97 27.24 0.33
C GLN A 196 4.64 26.60 0.72
N LEU A 197 4.27 25.48 0.09
CA LEU A 197 3.01 24.77 0.33
C LEU A 197 3.04 23.91 1.60
N GLY A 198 4.22 23.43 2.01
CA GLY A 198 4.36 22.41 3.05
C GLY A 198 5.56 22.61 3.98
N ARG A 199 5.80 23.84 4.45
CA ARG A 199 7.01 24.19 5.23
C ARG A 199 7.24 23.40 6.53
N ASN A 200 6.19 22.78 7.07
CA ASN A 200 6.22 22.00 8.31
C ASN A 200 6.14 20.48 8.06
N ASN A 201 6.23 20.02 6.81
CA ASN A 201 6.28 18.60 6.51
C ASN A 201 7.73 18.09 6.66
N PRO A 202 8.03 17.20 7.62
CA PRO A 202 9.39 16.74 7.88
C PRO A 202 10.01 16.01 6.68
N THR A 203 9.23 15.25 5.90
CA THR A 203 9.73 14.57 4.70
C THR A 203 10.19 15.58 3.63
N ILE A 204 9.42 16.64 3.40
CA ILE A 204 9.78 17.68 2.43
C ILE A 204 11.05 18.40 2.88
N VAL A 205 11.10 18.80 4.15
CA VAL A 205 12.27 19.50 4.73
C VAL A 205 13.53 18.63 4.65
N TYR A 206 13.42 17.33 4.95
CA TYR A 206 14.52 16.36 4.77
C TYR A 206 15.00 16.30 3.31
N ASN A 207 14.08 16.15 2.35
CA ASN A 207 14.43 16.02 0.93
C ASN A 207 15.12 17.29 0.40
N ILE A 208 14.70 18.47 0.86
CA ILE A 208 15.35 19.75 0.52
C ILE A 208 16.78 19.80 1.09
N GLY A 209 16.97 19.37 2.34
CA GLY A 209 18.30 19.25 2.95
C GLY A 209 19.21 18.32 2.14
N ALA A 210 18.70 17.14 1.78
CA ALA A 210 19.42 16.17 0.94
C ALA A 210 19.73 16.69 -0.46
N PHE A 211 18.82 17.48 -1.05
CA PHE A 211 19.06 18.16 -2.31
C PHE A 211 20.24 19.14 -2.22
N PHE A 212 20.23 20.02 -1.21
CA PHE A 212 21.31 20.98 -1.02
C PHE A 212 22.66 20.31 -0.73
N ASP A 213 22.64 19.21 0.02
CA ASP A 213 23.83 18.45 0.39
C ASP A 213 24.47 17.75 -0.81
N ARG A 214 23.66 17.05 -1.61
CA ARG A 214 24.15 16.11 -2.64
C ARG A 214 24.19 16.66 -4.06
N TYR A 215 23.35 17.64 -4.37
CA TYR A 215 23.11 18.09 -5.75
C TYR A 215 23.45 19.56 -5.97
N ALA A 216 23.21 20.42 -4.97
CA ALA A 216 23.50 21.85 -5.09
C ALA A 216 24.82 22.28 -4.42
N SER A 217 25.55 21.33 -3.83
CA SER A 217 26.83 21.57 -3.13
C SER A 217 26.79 22.75 -2.16
N ASN A 218 25.69 22.88 -1.40
CA ASN A 218 25.46 23.98 -0.47
C ASN A 218 25.33 23.43 0.97
N PRO A 219 26.45 23.16 1.66
CA PRO A 219 26.47 22.54 2.98
C PRO A 219 25.75 23.39 4.05
N ARG A 220 25.86 24.72 3.95
CA ARG A 220 25.21 25.64 4.89
C ARG A 220 23.69 25.57 4.81
N ALA A 221 23.14 25.57 3.59
CA ALA A 221 21.70 25.40 3.37
C ALA A 221 21.25 24.01 3.83
N ALA A 222 21.99 22.97 3.46
CA ALA A 222 21.71 21.60 3.88
C ALA A 222 21.61 21.48 5.41
N ALA A 223 22.60 22.01 6.14
CA ALA A 223 22.62 21.99 7.60
C ALA A 223 21.40 22.70 8.22
N SER A 224 20.97 23.82 7.63
CA SER A 224 19.76 24.54 8.09
C SER A 224 18.50 23.69 7.95
N PHE A 225 18.29 23.05 6.79
CA PHE A 225 17.12 22.20 6.56
C PHE A 225 17.19 20.91 7.40
N TYR A 226 18.37 20.32 7.57
CA TYR A 226 18.55 19.16 8.41
C TYR A 226 18.25 19.40 9.88
N ARG A 227 18.67 20.55 10.46
CA ARG A 227 18.28 20.90 11.83
C ARG A 227 16.77 21.07 11.95
N LYS A 228 16.14 21.76 11.00
CA LYS A 228 14.67 21.90 10.97
C LYS A 228 13.97 20.55 10.82
N PHE A 229 14.50 19.63 10.03
CA PHE A 229 13.97 18.27 9.92
C PHE A 229 14.01 17.56 11.28
N LEU A 230 15.12 17.61 12.01
CA LEU A 230 15.23 16.98 13.33
C LEU A 230 14.22 17.56 14.32
N GLU A 231 13.99 18.87 14.29
CA GLU A 231 12.96 19.56 15.08
C GLU A 231 11.55 19.07 14.72
N LEU A 232 11.19 19.09 13.43
CA LEU A 232 9.86 18.68 12.96
C LEU A 232 9.58 17.19 13.13
N ALA A 233 10.61 16.35 12.99
CA ALA A 233 10.48 14.91 13.15
C ALA A 233 10.21 14.51 14.60
N GLY A 234 10.66 15.30 15.57
CA GLY A 234 10.47 15.02 17.00
C GLY A 234 10.84 13.58 17.34
N GLU A 235 10.02 12.91 18.15
CA GLU A 235 10.19 11.50 18.54
C GLU A 235 9.44 10.50 17.64
N ASP A 236 9.02 10.92 16.44
CA ASP A 236 8.33 10.04 15.51
C ASP A 236 9.28 8.93 15.00
N ALA A 237 8.95 7.69 15.38
CA ALA A 237 9.69 6.50 15.01
C ALA A 237 9.79 6.30 13.48
N ALA A 238 8.85 6.82 12.70
CA ALA A 238 8.89 6.77 11.24
C ALA A 238 10.13 7.46 10.65
N PHE A 239 10.74 8.40 11.40
CA PHE A 239 11.93 9.13 10.98
C PHE A 239 13.22 8.66 11.65
N ALA A 240 13.20 7.63 12.50
CA ALA A 240 14.36 7.22 13.30
C ALA A 240 15.63 6.99 12.46
N ALA A 241 15.52 6.25 11.34
CA ALA A 241 16.65 6.01 10.44
C ALA A 241 17.18 7.31 9.80
N ARG A 242 16.28 8.17 9.32
CA ARG A 242 16.65 9.46 8.72
C ARG A 242 17.23 10.43 9.75
N LYS A 243 16.72 10.44 10.99
CA LYS A 243 17.29 11.22 12.10
C LYS A 243 18.73 10.81 12.38
N SER A 244 19.00 9.50 12.42
CA SER A 244 20.35 8.95 12.60
C SER A 244 21.29 9.37 11.45
N GLU A 245 20.86 9.20 10.20
CA GLU A 245 21.60 9.63 9.01
C GLU A 245 21.93 11.13 9.05
N VAL A 246 20.93 11.97 9.33
CA VAL A 246 21.08 13.43 9.37
C VAL A 246 22.00 13.87 10.51
N THR A 247 21.89 13.27 11.69
CA THR A 247 22.74 13.61 12.85
C THR A 247 24.21 13.30 12.53
N ALA A 248 24.48 12.12 11.98
CA ALA A 248 25.82 11.74 11.55
C ALA A 248 26.35 12.66 10.44
N ARG A 249 25.49 13.10 9.51
CA ARG A 249 25.87 14.01 8.43
C ARG A 249 26.17 15.42 8.96
N LEU A 250 25.35 15.97 9.86
CA LEU A 250 25.56 17.28 10.50
C LEU A 250 26.88 17.35 11.28
N ALA A 251 27.32 16.25 11.90
CA ALA A 251 28.63 16.20 12.58
C ALA A 251 29.83 16.35 11.61
N ARG A 252 29.61 16.12 10.30
CA ARG A 252 30.66 16.15 9.26
C ARG A 252 30.59 17.40 8.39
N ILE A 253 29.42 18.01 8.25
CA ILE A 253 29.24 19.23 7.45
C ILE A 253 29.56 20.45 8.34
N ARG A 254 30.62 21.19 8.00
CA ARG A 254 30.96 22.47 8.63
C ARG A 254 30.17 23.63 8.03
#